data_AF-A0A2S8R7C3-F1
#
_entry.id   AF-A0A2S8R7C3-F1
#
_cell.length_a   1.000
_cell.length_b   1.000
_cell.length_c   1.000
_cell.angle_alpha   90.00
_cell.angle_beta   90.00
_cell.angle_gamma   90.00
#
_symmetry.space_group_name_H-M   'P 1'
#
loop_
_entity.id
_entity.type
_entity.pdbx_description
1 polymer ?
#
loop_
_entity_poly.entity_id
_entity_poly.type
_entity_poly.pdbx_seq_one_letter_code
_entity_poly.pdbx_strand_id
1 'polypeptide(L)' 'MELVFSGFGIEIIKREGKFFVRYDSGETVSNMIEKEITEDEAIKAQKSEKDAYEVLLLRERRP' A
#
# COMPACT_ATOMS: atom_id res chain seq x y z
N MET A 1 -13.36 -2.22 8.53
CA MET A 1 -12.59 -1.57 7.46
C MET A 1 -12.32 -0.17 7.96
N GLU A 2 -11.07 0.14 8.26
CA GLU A 2 -10.65 1.41 8.82
C GLU A 2 -9.49 1.96 7.98
N LEU A 3 -9.60 3.20 7.51
CA LEU A 3 -8.51 3.86 6.79
C LEU A 3 -7.48 4.29 7.82
N VAL A 4 -6.32 3.63 7.79
CA VAL A 4 -5.19 3.89 8.71
C VAL A 4 -4.40 5.09 8.21
N PHE A 5 -4.21 5.18 6.89
CA PHE A 5 -3.41 6.22 6.27
C PHE A 5 -3.87 6.50 4.85
N SER A 6 -3.77 7.75 4.43
CA SER A 6 -3.98 8.16 3.03
C SER A 6 -2.99 9.26 2.70
N GLY A 7 -2.10 9.00 1.74
CA GLY A 7 -1.02 9.92 1.38
C GLY A 7 -0.03 9.25 0.43
N PHE A 8 0.84 10.03 -0.20
CA PHE A 8 1.90 9.48 -1.08
C PHE A 8 1.38 8.66 -2.27
N GLY A 9 0.14 8.89 -2.70
CA GLY A 9 -0.51 8.11 -3.77
C GLY A 9 -0.99 6.72 -3.35
N ILE A 10 -0.95 6.40 -2.05
CA ILE A 10 -1.44 5.14 -1.48
C ILE A 10 -2.44 5.38 -0.34
N GLU A 11 -3.30 4.39 -0.13
CA GLU A 11 -4.26 4.31 0.97
C GLU A 11 -4.00 3.03 1.74
N ILE A 12 -3.83 3.10 3.05
CA ILE A 12 -3.68 1.92 3.91
C ILE A 12 -4.97 1.69 4.66
N ILE A 13 -5.50 0.49 4.53
CA ILE A 13 -6.78 0.07 5.07
C ILE A 13 -6.52 -1.12 6.01
N LYS A 14 -7.04 -1.04 7.23
CA LYS A 14 -7.04 -2.16 8.18
C LYS A 14 -8.38 -2.89 8.12
N ARG A 15 -8.33 -4.20 7.90
CA ARG A 15 -9.50 -5.07 7.86
C ARG A 15 -9.19 -6.37 8.60
N GLU A 16 -9.99 -6.67 9.63
CA GLU A 16 -9.86 -7.92 10.41
C GLU A 16 -8.46 -8.16 10.99
N GLY A 17 -7.79 -7.08 11.43
CA GLY A 17 -6.43 -7.16 11.99
C GLY A 17 -5.31 -7.26 10.93
N LYS A 18 -5.66 -7.32 9.65
CA LYS A 18 -4.73 -7.29 8.52
C LYS A 18 -4.66 -5.90 7.90
N PHE A 19 -3.50 -5.58 7.33
CA PHE A 19 -3.27 -4.32 6.65
C PHE A 19 -3.29 -4.54 5.14
N PHE A 20 -3.89 -3.59 4.43
CA PHE A 20 -4.01 -3.60 2.98
C PHE A 20 -3.54 -2.25 2.49
N VAL A 21 -2.66 -2.22 1.50
CA VAL A 21 -2.31 -1.01 0.77
C VAL A 21 -3.10 -0.99 -0.53
N ARG A 22 -3.71 0.14 -0.83
CA ARG A 22 -4.49 0.38 -2.03
C ARG A 22 -3.88 1.57 -2.76
N TYR A 23 -3.59 1.40 -4.03
CA TYR A 23 -2.97 2.44 -4.85
C TYR A 23 -3.49 2.35 -6.27
N ASP A 24 -3.54 3.49 -6.95
CA ASP A 24 -3.86 3.52 -8.37
C ASP A 24 -2.59 3.23 -9.17
N SER A 25 -2.58 2.17 -9.98
CA SER A 25 -1.43 1.83 -10.81
C SER A 25 -1.16 2.85 -11.93
N GLY A 26 -2.05 3.83 -12.14
CA GLY A 26 -1.88 4.85 -13.18
C GLY A 26 -1.93 4.30 -14.60
N GLU A 27 -2.35 3.05 -14.79
CA GLU A 27 -2.52 2.45 -16.12
C GLU A 27 -3.76 3.02 -16.83
N THR A 28 -3.80 2.83 -18.15
CA THR A 28 -4.92 3.25 -19.04
C THR A 28 -6.29 2.77 -18.56
N VAL A 29 -6.32 1.71 -17.76
CA VAL A 29 -7.49 1.26 -17.00
C VAL A 29 -7.19 1.54 -15.53
N SER A 30 -8.00 2.39 -14.88
CA SER A 30 -7.94 2.67 -13.44
C SER A 30 -8.15 1.39 -12.63
N ASN A 31 -7.08 0.62 -12.47
CA ASN A 31 -7.03 -0.54 -11.60
C ASN A 31 -6.52 -0.07 -10.26
N MET A 32 -7.45 0.05 -9.30
CA MET A 32 -7.07 0.17 -7.90
C MET A 32 -6.50 -1.17 -7.45
N ILE A 33 -5.19 -1.22 -7.34
CA ILE A 33 -4.48 -2.39 -6.83
C ILE A 33 -4.60 -2.36 -5.31
N GLU A 34 -5.19 -3.41 -4.76
CA GLU A 34 -5.18 -3.67 -3.32
C GLU A 34 -4.24 -4.85 -3.03
N LYS A 35 -3.28 -4.65 -2.15
CA LYS A 35 -2.33 -5.68 -1.72
C LYS A 35 -2.32 -5.79 -0.19
N GLU A 36 -2.49 -7.00 0.33
CA GLU A 36 -2.42 -7.30 1.77
C GLU A 36 -0.98 -7.18 2.26
N ILE A 37 -0.63 -6.15 3.03
CA ILE A 37 0.70 -5.89 3.59
C ILE A 37 0.80 -6.30 5.06
N THR A 38 2.02 -6.53 5.53
CA THR A 38 2.27 -6.73 6.97
C THR A 38 2.21 -5.39 7.70
N GLU A 39 2.01 -5.43 9.01
CA GLU A 39 2.00 -4.21 9.85
C GLU A 39 3.33 -3.45 9.74
N ASP A 40 4.46 -4.17 9.66
CA ASP A 40 5.79 -3.56 9.49
C ASP A 40 5.89 -2.79 8.16
N GLU A 41 5.43 -3.39 7.05
CA GLU A 41 5.34 -2.73 5.75
C GLU A 41 4.41 -1.51 5.79
N ALA A 42 3.29 -1.60 6.52
CA ALA A 42 2.34 -0.51 6.67
C ALA A 42 2.95 0.66 7.45
N ILE A 43 3.68 0.39 8.52
CA ILE A 43 4.38 1.40 9.31
C ILE A 43 5.49 2.04 8.48
N LYS A 44 6.22 1.25 7.70
CA LYS A 44 7.25 1.75 6.78
C LYS A 44 6.62 2.67 5.73
N ALA A 45 5.56 2.24 5.07
CA ALA A 45 4.85 3.01 4.06
C ALA A 45 4.25 4.32 4.61
N GLN A 46 3.87 4.35 5.89
CA GLN A 46 3.40 5.57 6.56
C GLN A 46 4.51 6.55 6.92
N LYS A 47 5.77 6.10 7.03
CA LYS A 47 6.89 6.98 7.42
C LYS A 47 7.22 8.00 6.33
N SER A 48 7.21 7.60 5.07
CA SER A 48 7.62 8.45 3.95
C SER A 48 7.20 7.85 2.61
N GLU A 49 6.97 8.71 1.61
CA GLU A 49 6.70 8.32 0.22
C GLU A 49 7.72 7.31 -0.33
N LYS A 50 9.00 7.53 0.00
CA LYS A 50 10.09 6.68 -0.45
C LYS A 50 10.00 5.26 0.14
N ASP A 51 9.67 5.15 1.42
CA ASP A 51 9.46 3.85 2.08
C ASP A 51 8.19 3.17 1.56
N ALA A 52 7.11 3.92 1.31
CA ALA A 52 5.90 3.40 0.66
C ALA A 52 6.21 2.81 -0.72
N TYR A 53 6.92 3.56 -1.55
CA TYR A 53 7.34 3.13 -2.87
C TYR A 53 8.26 1.91 -2.80
N GLU A 54 9.18 1.84 -1.82
CA GLU A 54 10.06 0.69 -1.60
C GLU A 54 9.28 -0.58 -1.24
N VAL A 55 8.26 -0.47 -0.36
CA VAL A 55 7.35 -1.58 -0.01
C VAL A 55 6.58 -2.08 -1.24
N LEU A 56 6.08 -1.16 -2.06
CA LEU A 56 5.40 -1.50 -3.32
C LEU A 56 6.34 -2.21 -4.30
N LEU A 57 7.54 -1.66 -4.52
CA LEU A 57 8.58 -2.22 -5.39
C LEU A 57 9.01 -3.62 -4.96
N LEU A 58 9.23 -3.84 -3.66
CA LEU A 58 9.59 -5.14 -3.11
C LEU A 58 8.53 -6.21 -3.41
N ARG A 59 7.26 -5.82 -3.47
CA ARG A 59 6.13 -6.69 -3.79
C ARG A 59 5.89 -6.90 -5.26
N GLU A 60 6.27 -5.96 -6.11
CA GLU A 60 6.19 -6.10 -7.56
C GLU A 60 7.36 -6.92 -8.10
N ARG A 61 8.51 -6.89 -7.44
CA ARG A 61 9.73 -7.61 -7.83
C ARG A 61 9.82 -9.08 -7.40
N ARG A 62 8.79 -9.70 -6.80
CA ARG A 62 8.80 -11.16 -6.60
C ARG A 62 8.44 -11.84 -7.93
N PRO A 63 9.40 -12.50 -8.62
CA PRO A 63 9.12 -13.28 -9.82
C PRO A 63 8.26 -14.51 -9.52
#